data_AF-A0A7C3PRB1-F1
#
_entry.id   AF-A0A7C3PRB1-F1
#
_cell.length_a   1.000
_cell.length_b   1.000
_cell.length_c   1.000
_cell.angle_alpha   90.00
_cell.angle_beta   90.00
_cell.angle_gamma   90.00
#
_symmetry.space_group_name_H-M   'P 1'
#
loop_
_entity.id
_entity.type
_entity.pdbx_description
1 polymer ?
#
loop_
_entity_poly.entity_id
_entity_poly.type
_entity_poly.pdbx_seq_one_letter_code
_entity_poly.pdbx_strand_id
1 'polypeptide(L)'
;MKRYLLPPLLLACLYAYSQKTDSLIAHYSLKAEKYLVKDKSVYDYFDIGKLGIRMYASPAAKAKDSAEFFMKWEHLSYCKHSLTSGSTEDRLNYYKSGKSAINPIVTFYDIIHGPKDQPLLGKKIAIDPGHIGGDTASARMERRLAKIKSENGTEYVIREGNLTMQTALILKTKLEKLGAKVMLT
;
A
#
# COMPACT_ATOMS: atom_id res chain seq x y z
N MET A 1 39.00 -2.93 38.41
CA MET A 1 38.37 -2.56 37.11
C MET A 1 37.77 -3.81 36.48
N LYS A 2 36.44 -4.02 36.58
CA LYS A 2 35.78 -5.16 35.93
C LYS A 2 35.45 -4.77 34.48
N ARG A 3 36.12 -5.41 33.51
CA ARG A 3 35.78 -5.33 32.09
C ARG A 3 34.54 -6.21 31.87
N TYR A 4 33.38 -5.61 31.68
CA TYR A 4 32.18 -6.33 31.26
C TYR A 4 32.35 -6.72 29.78
N LEU A 5 32.71 -7.98 29.51
CA LEU A 5 32.55 -8.55 28.17
C LEU A 5 31.05 -8.67 27.90
N LEU A 6 30.56 -7.95 26.89
CA LEU A 6 29.23 -8.19 26.34
C LEU A 6 29.13 -9.65 25.87
N PRO A 7 28.09 -10.39 26.26
CA PRO A 7 27.96 -11.79 25.90
C PRO A 7 27.85 -11.94 24.37
N PRO A 8 28.46 -12.98 23.77
CA PRO A 8 28.59 -13.13 22.31
C PRO A 8 27.24 -13.13 21.57
N LEU A 9 26.16 -13.54 22.24
CA LEU A 9 24.79 -13.49 21.70
C LEU A 9 24.29 -12.05 21.49
N LEU A 10 24.63 -11.13 22.39
CA LEU A 10 24.30 -9.71 22.30
C LEU A 10 25.07 -9.05 21.15
N LEU A 11 26.34 -9.44 20.96
CA LEU A 11 27.16 -9.00 19.83
C LEU A 11 26.59 -9.48 18.48
N ALA A 12 26.17 -10.75 18.39
CA ALA A 12 25.57 -11.31 17.19
C ALA A 12 24.23 -10.64 16.83
N CYS A 13 23.37 -10.39 17.82
CA CYS A 13 22.12 -9.66 17.63
C CYS A 13 22.35 -8.22 17.16
N LEU A 14 23.31 -7.50 17.75
CA LEU A 14 23.68 -6.15 17.33
C LEU A 14 24.25 -6.13 15.90
N TYR A 15 25.04 -7.13 15.53
CA TYR A 15 25.62 -7.26 14.20
C TYR A 15 24.56 -7.56 13.13
N ALA A 16 23.64 -8.49 13.40
CA ALA A 16 22.53 -8.80 12.51
C ALA A 16 21.56 -7.61 12.37
N TYR A 17 21.29 -6.89 13.47
CA TYR A 17 20.50 -5.66 13.43
C TYR A 17 21.20 -4.58 12.58
N SER A 18 22.52 -4.40 12.74
CA SER A 18 23.31 -3.45 11.95
C SER A 18 23.27 -3.78 10.46
N GLN A 19 23.50 -5.04 10.05
CA GLN A 19 23.44 -5.43 8.63
C GLN A 19 22.06 -5.18 8.01
N LYS A 20 20.99 -5.45 8.76
CA LYS A 20 19.63 -5.16 8.32
C LYS A 20 19.39 -3.65 8.18
N THR A 21 19.88 -2.83 9.11
CA THR A 21 19.77 -1.37 9.00
C THR A 21 20.60 -0.82 7.84
N ASP A 22 21.79 -1.35 7.59
CA ASP A 22 22.65 -0.91 6.48
C ASP A 22 21.98 -1.20 5.13
N SER A 23 21.33 -2.37 5.00
CA SER A 23 20.51 -2.71 3.83
C SER A 23 19.30 -1.77 3.66
N LEU A 24 18.64 -1.38 4.76
CA LEU A 24 17.52 -0.43 4.71
C LEU A 24 17.98 0.97 4.32
N ILE A 25 19.08 1.46 4.90
CA ILE A 25 19.67 2.75 4.55
C ILE A 25 19.99 2.78 3.06
N ALA A 26 20.71 1.78 2.54
CA ALA A 26 21.04 1.69 1.12
C ALA A 26 19.78 1.67 0.23
N HIS A 27 18.80 0.84 0.58
CA HIS A 27 17.54 0.75 -0.18
C HIS A 27 16.78 2.09 -0.24
N TYR A 28 16.67 2.78 0.88
CA TYR A 28 15.92 4.02 0.97
C TYR A 28 16.68 5.23 0.42
N SER A 29 18.01 5.25 0.53
CA SER A 29 18.85 6.25 -0.14
C SER A 29 18.73 6.18 -1.65
N LEU A 30 18.77 4.97 -2.24
CA LEU A 30 18.56 4.78 -3.69
C LEU A 30 17.17 5.25 -4.15
N LYS A 31 16.13 5.02 -3.34
CA LYS A 31 14.78 5.50 -3.63
C LYS A 31 14.69 7.02 -3.50
N ALA A 32 15.32 7.62 -2.49
CA ALA A 32 15.37 9.06 -2.34
C ALA A 32 16.04 9.70 -3.55
N GLU A 33 17.20 9.19 -3.97
CA GLU A 33 17.90 9.64 -5.19
C GLU A 33 17.02 9.56 -6.44
N LYS A 34 16.33 8.44 -6.63
CA LYS A 34 15.50 8.23 -7.83
C LYS A 34 14.26 9.13 -7.86
N TYR A 35 13.56 9.25 -6.72
CA TYR A 35 12.20 9.80 -6.68
C TYR A 35 12.08 11.16 -5.99
N LEU A 36 12.89 11.44 -4.96
CA LEU A 36 12.78 12.63 -4.11
C LEU A 36 13.81 13.71 -4.48
N VAL A 37 15.07 13.32 -4.66
CA VAL A 37 16.19 14.24 -4.89
C VAL A 37 16.23 14.61 -6.38
N LYS A 38 15.63 15.76 -6.71
CA LYS A 38 15.75 16.38 -8.04
C LYS A 38 16.84 17.46 -8.10
N ASP A 39 17.25 17.94 -6.93
CA ASP A 39 18.34 18.89 -6.73
C ASP A 39 19.14 18.52 -5.48
N LYS A 40 20.43 18.85 -5.44
CA LYS A 40 21.31 18.51 -4.31
C LYS A 40 20.90 19.21 -3.01
N SER A 41 20.28 20.38 -3.08
CA SER A 41 19.77 21.10 -1.90
C SER A 41 18.71 20.32 -1.12
N VAL A 42 18.03 19.35 -1.75
CA VAL A 42 17.03 18.51 -1.07
C VAL A 42 17.66 17.70 0.07
N TYR A 43 18.94 17.34 -0.03
CA TYR A 43 19.65 16.66 1.06
C TYR A 43 19.73 17.50 2.34
N ASP A 44 19.54 18.82 2.29
CA ASP A 44 19.54 19.66 3.49
C ASP A 44 18.26 19.52 4.33
N TYR A 45 17.25 18.81 3.82
CA TYR A 45 15.92 18.68 4.43
C TYR A 45 15.61 17.28 4.94
N PHE A 46 16.48 16.28 4.72
CA PHE A 46 16.26 14.95 5.26
C PHE A 46 17.57 14.23 5.59
N ASP A 47 17.48 13.19 6.42
CA ASP A 47 18.58 12.28 6.72
C ASP A 47 18.07 10.83 6.75
N ILE A 48 18.89 9.91 6.24
CA ILE A 48 18.62 8.46 6.27
C ILE A 48 19.77 7.82 7.01
N GLY A 49 19.57 7.56 8.30
CA GLY A 49 20.62 7.14 9.21
C GLY A 49 20.32 5.81 9.89
N LYS A 50 21.20 5.43 10.83
CA LYS A 50 21.12 4.15 11.57
C LYS A 50 19.82 3.96 12.35
N LEU A 51 19.20 5.05 12.80
CA LEU A 51 17.98 5.00 13.59
C LEU A 51 16.71 5.08 12.75
N GLY A 52 16.77 5.60 11.53
CA GLY A 52 15.59 5.84 10.71
C GLY A 52 15.75 6.95 9.68
N ILE A 53 14.61 7.42 9.18
CA ILE A 53 14.49 8.54 8.25
C ILE A 53 14.00 9.77 9.01
N ARG A 54 14.72 10.88 8.91
CA ARG A 54 14.35 12.18 9.49
C ARG A 54 14.05 13.17 8.38
N MET A 55 13.06 14.02 8.59
CA MET A 55 12.79 15.18 7.76
C MET A 55 12.85 16.44 8.62
N TYR A 56 13.30 17.53 8.02
CA TYR A 56 13.55 18.80 8.67
C TYR A 56 12.84 19.91 7.89
N ALA A 57 12.18 20.81 8.63
CA ALA A 57 11.50 21.96 8.03
C ALA A 57 12.46 22.93 7.31
N SER A 58 13.75 22.93 7.68
CA SER A 58 14.78 23.78 7.08
C SER A 58 16.19 23.23 7.29
N PRO A 59 17.19 23.69 6.51
CA PRO A 59 18.60 23.36 6.73
C PRO A 59 19.10 23.75 8.12
N ALA A 60 18.61 24.88 8.66
CA ALA A 60 18.94 25.33 10.02
C ALA A 60 18.38 24.38 11.10
N ALA A 61 17.20 23.79 10.88
CA ALA A 61 16.64 22.78 11.76
C ALA A 61 17.45 21.47 11.69
N LYS A 62 17.93 21.09 10.50
CA LYS A 62 18.83 19.94 10.31
C LYS A 62 20.15 20.12 11.05
N ALA A 63 20.77 21.30 10.98
CA ALA A 63 22.00 21.61 11.69
C ALA A 63 21.87 21.46 13.23
N LYS A 64 20.66 21.59 13.77
CA LYS A 64 20.32 21.41 15.19
C LYS A 64 19.75 20.02 15.52
N ASP A 65 19.70 19.11 14.55
CA ASP A 65 19.01 17.81 14.59
C ASP A 65 17.55 17.89 15.08
N SER A 66 16.89 19.02 14.81
CA SER A 66 15.50 19.29 15.20
C SER A 66 14.55 18.82 14.10
N ALA A 67 14.38 17.50 13.98
CA ALA A 67 13.51 16.92 12.96
C ALA A 67 12.02 17.26 13.21
N GLU A 68 11.32 17.67 12.16
CA GLU A 68 9.85 17.83 12.20
C GLU A 68 9.14 16.47 12.12
N PHE A 69 9.80 15.50 11.50
CA PHE A 69 9.30 14.15 11.34
C PHE A 69 10.43 13.14 11.48
N PHE A 70 10.18 12.07 12.24
CA PHE A 70 11.14 11.00 12.43
C PHE A 70 10.48 9.62 12.35
N MET A 71 10.85 8.87 11.32
CA MET A 71 10.43 7.50 11.08
C MET A 71 11.55 6.53 11.47
N LYS A 72 11.43 5.91 12.64
CA LYS A 72 12.36 4.85 13.04
C LYS A 72 12.20 3.59 12.19
N TRP A 73 13.28 2.84 11.99
CA TRP A 73 13.22 1.57 11.25
C TRP A 73 12.26 0.56 11.87
N GLU A 74 12.15 0.53 13.20
CA GLU A 74 11.22 -0.34 13.94
C GLU A 74 9.74 -0.04 13.66
N HIS A 75 9.41 1.20 13.28
CA HIS A 75 8.05 1.64 12.95
C HIS A 75 7.73 1.53 11.46
N LEU A 76 8.70 1.18 10.61
CA LEU A 76 8.53 1.19 9.17
C LEU A 76 7.52 0.13 8.70
N SER A 77 7.55 -1.06 9.28
CA SER A 77 6.58 -2.14 8.99
C SER A 77 5.17 -1.72 9.38
N TYR A 78 5.04 -1.09 10.54
CA TYR A 78 3.79 -0.55 11.05
C TYR A 78 3.21 0.51 10.10
N CYS A 79 4.03 1.49 9.72
CA CYS A 79 3.58 2.57 8.84
C CYS A 79 3.25 2.07 7.43
N LYS A 80 4.00 1.09 6.89
CA LYS A 80 3.64 0.44 5.63
C LYS A 80 2.26 -0.19 5.72
N HIS A 81 1.98 -0.92 6.80
CA HIS A 81 0.67 -1.52 7.00
C HIS A 81 -0.42 -0.45 7.05
N SER A 82 -0.31 0.54 7.94
CA SER A 82 -1.31 1.61 8.09
C SER A 82 -1.54 2.43 6.84
N LEU A 83 -0.50 2.69 6.03
CA LEU A 83 -0.64 3.39 4.75
C LEU A 83 -1.36 2.55 3.68
N THR A 84 -1.31 1.22 3.80
CA THR A 84 -1.95 0.29 2.85
C THR A 84 -3.34 -0.18 3.30
N SER A 85 -3.64 -0.16 4.60
CA SER A 85 -4.89 -0.68 5.17
C SER A 85 -5.83 0.38 5.78
N GLY A 86 -5.34 1.60 6.04
CA GLY A 86 -6.15 2.71 6.57
C GLY A 86 -7.00 3.42 5.52
N SER A 87 -8.07 4.09 5.95
CA SER A 87 -8.86 4.94 5.06
C SER A 87 -8.06 6.17 4.60
N THR A 88 -8.45 6.79 3.49
CA THR A 88 -7.81 8.03 3.00
C THR A 88 -7.80 9.13 4.08
N GLU A 89 -8.85 9.22 4.89
CA GLU A 89 -8.97 10.16 5.99
C GLU A 89 -7.92 9.89 7.08
N ASP A 90 -7.72 8.62 7.47
CA ASP A 90 -6.73 8.22 8.47
C ASP A 90 -5.30 8.54 8.00
N ARG A 91 -5.02 8.33 6.71
CA ARG A 91 -3.73 8.65 6.10
C ARG A 91 -3.48 10.16 6.07
N LEU A 92 -4.50 10.96 5.79
CA LEU A 92 -4.42 12.42 5.79
C LEU A 92 -4.20 12.97 7.20
N ASN A 93 -4.92 12.42 8.19
CA ASN A 93 -4.77 12.80 9.60
C ASN A 93 -3.39 12.45 10.15
N TYR A 94 -2.84 11.29 9.78
CA TYR A 94 -1.46 10.90 10.10
C TYR A 94 -0.44 11.89 9.52
N TYR A 95 -0.58 12.24 8.23
CA TYR A 95 0.31 13.19 7.57
C TYR A 95 0.29 14.56 8.26
N LYS A 96 -0.91 15.06 8.61
CA LYS A 96 -1.07 16.38 9.25
C LYS A 96 -0.58 16.43 10.69
N SER A 97 -0.72 15.34 11.45
CA SER A 97 -0.40 15.33 12.88
C SER A 97 1.06 14.99 13.17
N GLY A 98 1.77 14.35 12.23
CA GLY A 98 3.10 13.79 12.44
C GLY A 98 3.16 12.69 13.52
N LYS A 99 2.00 12.28 14.06
CA LYS A 99 1.84 11.29 15.11
C LYS A 99 0.88 10.21 14.64
N SER A 100 1.25 8.96 14.84
CA SER A 100 0.31 7.86 14.66
C SER A 100 -0.92 8.11 15.54
N ALA A 101 -2.09 8.29 14.93
CA ALA A 101 -3.36 8.26 15.65
C ALA A 101 -3.68 6.85 16.19
N ILE A 102 -2.80 5.89 15.91
CA ILE A 102 -3.01 4.51 16.22
C ILE A 102 -2.09 4.17 17.39
N ASN A 103 -2.71 4.04 18.56
CA ASN A 103 -2.12 3.40 19.73
C ASN A 103 -1.61 2.00 19.34
N PRO A 104 -0.45 1.54 19.84
CA PRO A 104 0.11 0.23 19.54
C PRO A 104 -0.71 -0.95 20.12
N ILE A 105 -1.85 -0.66 20.76
CA ILE A 105 -2.90 -1.64 21.08
C ILE A 105 -3.88 -1.70 19.89
N VAL A 106 -3.38 -2.00 18.70
CA VAL A 106 -4.23 -2.61 17.68
C VAL A 106 -3.61 -3.96 17.42
N THR A 107 -4.12 -4.89 18.22
CA THR A 107 -4.06 -6.33 18.05
C THR A 107 -3.95 -6.70 16.58
N PHE A 108 -2.90 -7.44 16.25
CA PHE A 108 -2.68 -8.09 14.95
C PHE A 108 -3.69 -9.21 14.64
N TYR A 109 -4.82 -9.23 15.33
CA TYR A 109 -5.99 -10.06 15.07
C TYR A 109 -7.20 -9.17 15.25
N ASP A 110 -7.55 -8.48 14.17
CA ASP A 110 -8.93 -8.21 13.78
C ASP A 110 -8.87 -7.52 12.42
N ILE A 111 -8.54 -8.33 11.40
CA ILE A 111 -9.36 -8.22 10.19
C ILE A 111 -10.76 -8.50 10.73
N ILE A 112 -11.53 -7.44 11.02
CA ILE A 112 -12.94 -7.57 11.39
C ILE A 112 -13.58 -8.20 10.16
N HIS A 113 -13.55 -9.52 10.11
CA HIS A 113 -14.54 -10.30 9.45
C HIS A 113 -15.83 -9.82 10.10
N GLY A 114 -16.76 -9.33 9.28
CA GLY A 114 -18.12 -9.24 9.77
C GLY A 114 -18.58 -10.61 10.28
N PRO A 115 -19.79 -10.69 10.86
CA PRO A 115 -20.37 -11.95 11.31
C PRO A 115 -20.10 -13.10 10.32
N LYS A 116 -19.95 -14.34 10.80
CA LYS A 116 -19.57 -15.49 9.95
C LYS A 116 -20.45 -15.64 8.69
N ASP A 117 -21.70 -15.20 8.78
CA ASP A 117 -22.71 -15.13 7.73
C ASP A 117 -22.62 -13.88 6.83
N GLN A 118 -22.00 -12.81 7.29
CA GLN A 118 -21.78 -11.54 6.56
C GLN A 118 -20.35 -11.00 6.77
N PRO A 119 -19.31 -11.67 6.25
CA PRO A 119 -17.92 -11.34 6.54
C PRO A 119 -17.47 -9.98 5.97
N LEU A 120 -18.24 -9.38 5.07
CA LEU A 120 -17.97 -8.09 4.45
C LEU A 120 -18.87 -6.96 4.97
N LEU A 121 -19.60 -7.19 6.06
CA LEU A 121 -20.47 -6.18 6.66
C LEU A 121 -19.72 -4.86 6.90
N GLY A 122 -20.31 -3.75 6.42
CA GLY A 122 -19.74 -2.41 6.57
C GLY A 122 -18.63 -2.06 5.58
N LYS A 123 -18.20 -2.99 4.72
CA LYS A 123 -17.21 -2.71 3.66
C LYS A 123 -17.89 -2.08 2.44
N LYS A 124 -17.20 -1.14 1.78
CA LYS A 124 -17.62 -0.53 0.51
C LYS A 124 -16.68 -0.98 -0.59
N ILE A 125 -17.20 -1.53 -1.68
CA ILE A 125 -16.40 -2.07 -2.79
C ILE A 125 -16.84 -1.40 -4.09
N ALA A 126 -15.90 -0.80 -4.82
CA ALA A 126 -16.13 -0.33 -6.18
C ALA A 126 -15.65 -1.40 -7.16
N ILE A 127 -16.46 -1.72 -8.17
CA ILE A 127 -16.11 -2.60 -9.28
C ILE A 127 -16.20 -1.78 -10.56
N ASP A 128 -15.10 -1.74 -11.30
CA ASP A 128 -15.01 -1.07 -12.59
C ASP A 128 -15.09 -2.12 -13.71
N PRO A 129 -16.29 -2.37 -14.27
CA PRO A 129 -16.41 -3.13 -15.51
C PRO A 129 -15.81 -2.34 -16.67
N GLY A 130 -14.55 -2.61 -16.99
CA GLY A 130 -13.87 -1.97 -18.11
C GLY A 130 -14.61 -2.16 -19.45
N HIS A 131 -14.49 -1.15 -20.31
CA HIS A 131 -14.80 -1.22 -21.74
C HIS A 131 -16.31 -1.29 -22.12
N ILE A 132 -17.22 -0.78 -21.28
CA ILE A 132 -18.68 -0.75 -21.55
C ILE A 132 -19.08 0.21 -22.68
N GLY A 133 -18.25 1.21 -23.00
CA GLY A 133 -18.62 2.32 -23.91
C GLY A 133 -18.21 2.17 -25.38
N GLY A 134 -17.57 1.07 -25.79
CA GLY A 134 -17.07 0.91 -27.16
C GLY A 134 -18.18 0.45 -28.13
N ASP A 135 -18.28 1.09 -29.30
CA ASP A 135 -19.14 0.59 -30.37
C ASP A 135 -18.59 -0.74 -30.95
N THR A 136 -19.44 -1.47 -31.69
CA THR A 136 -19.08 -2.80 -32.23
C THR A 136 -17.92 -2.76 -33.23
N ALA A 137 -17.77 -1.67 -33.98
CA ALA A 137 -16.69 -1.49 -34.95
C ALA A 137 -15.37 -1.22 -34.24
N SER A 138 -15.38 -0.37 -33.22
CA SER A 138 -14.23 -0.07 -32.35
C SER A 138 -13.76 -1.33 -31.60
N ALA A 139 -14.67 -2.10 -31.01
CA ALA A 139 -14.33 -3.37 -30.34
C ALA A 139 -13.72 -4.42 -31.28
N ARG A 140 -14.09 -4.39 -32.58
CA ARG A 140 -13.51 -5.28 -33.60
C ARG A 140 -12.10 -4.85 -34.00
N MET A 141 -11.89 -3.55 -34.19
CA MET A 141 -10.57 -2.98 -34.52
C MET A 141 -9.57 -3.21 -33.38
N GLU A 142 -10.02 -3.11 -32.13
CA GLU A 142 -9.20 -3.34 -30.94
C GLU A 142 -9.02 -4.81 -30.57
N ARG A 143 -9.55 -5.75 -31.37
CA ARG A 143 -9.53 -7.21 -31.12
C ARG A 143 -10.19 -7.64 -29.80
N ARG A 144 -11.19 -6.90 -29.33
CA ARG A 144 -11.96 -7.14 -28.09
C ARG A 144 -13.29 -7.87 -28.34
N LEU A 145 -13.35 -8.57 -29.46
CA LEU A 145 -14.49 -9.35 -29.90
C LEU A 145 -13.99 -10.72 -30.37
N ALA A 146 -14.49 -11.78 -29.73
CA ALA A 146 -14.22 -13.15 -30.11
C ALA A 146 -15.45 -13.74 -30.81
N LYS A 147 -15.23 -14.38 -31.96
CA LYS A 147 -16.24 -15.16 -32.66
C LYS A 147 -15.92 -16.63 -32.47
N ILE A 148 -16.88 -17.39 -31.98
CA ILE A 148 -16.75 -18.83 -31.77
C ILE A 148 -17.83 -19.50 -32.58
N LYS A 149 -17.47 -20.49 -33.39
CA LYS A 149 -18.45 -21.33 -34.09
C LYS A 149 -18.56 -22.67 -33.37
N SER A 150 -19.79 -23.07 -33.08
CA SER A 150 -20.10 -24.41 -32.59
C SER A 150 -20.06 -25.43 -33.73
N GLU A 151 -19.94 -26.71 -33.39
CA GLU A 151 -19.94 -27.84 -34.34
C GLU A 151 -21.20 -27.89 -35.21
N ASN A 152 -22.33 -27.41 -34.70
CA ASN A 152 -23.59 -27.28 -35.44
C ASN A 152 -23.67 -26.01 -36.33
N GLY A 153 -22.58 -25.26 -36.47
CA GLY A 153 -22.50 -24.05 -37.30
C GLY A 153 -23.03 -22.77 -36.63
N THR A 154 -23.52 -22.84 -35.39
CA THR A 154 -24.00 -21.65 -34.66
C THR A 154 -22.83 -20.72 -34.31
N GLU A 155 -22.92 -19.44 -34.66
CA GLU A 155 -21.91 -18.43 -34.35
C GLU A 155 -22.25 -17.68 -33.06
N TYR A 156 -21.32 -17.66 -32.12
CA TYR A 156 -21.38 -16.91 -30.88
C TYR A 156 -20.40 -15.74 -30.93
N VAL A 157 -20.88 -14.57 -30.51
CA VAL A 157 -20.06 -13.35 -30.44
C VAL A 157 -19.89 -12.96 -28.98
N ILE A 158 -18.67 -13.07 -28.48
CA ILE A 158 -18.29 -12.62 -27.14
C ILE A 158 -17.65 -11.25 -27.28
N ARG A 159 -18.16 -10.28 -26.52
CA ARG A 159 -17.58 -8.93 -26.41
C ARG A 159 -17.03 -8.76 -25.02
N GLU A 160 -15.80 -8.29 -24.92
CA GLU A 160 -15.13 -8.10 -23.64
C GLU A 160 -15.94 -7.21 -22.70
N GLY A 161 -16.41 -6.04 -23.17
CA GLY A 161 -17.22 -5.12 -22.37
C GLY A 161 -18.52 -5.72 -21.82
N ASN A 162 -19.15 -6.62 -22.58
CA ASN A 162 -20.33 -7.34 -22.07
C ASN A 162 -19.94 -8.37 -21.02
N LEU A 163 -18.83 -9.08 -21.23
CA LEU A 163 -18.32 -10.10 -20.31
C LEU A 163 -17.88 -9.47 -18.98
N THR A 164 -17.16 -8.35 -19.02
CA THR A 164 -16.71 -7.61 -17.84
C THR A 164 -17.89 -7.04 -17.06
N MET A 165 -18.88 -6.47 -17.74
CA MET A 165 -20.12 -6.00 -17.10
C MET A 165 -20.90 -7.14 -16.43
N GLN A 166 -21.13 -8.25 -17.14
CA GLN A 166 -21.85 -9.40 -16.57
C GLN A 166 -21.09 -10.00 -15.38
N THR A 167 -19.77 -10.08 -15.47
CA THR A 167 -18.92 -10.53 -14.35
C THR A 167 -19.04 -9.58 -13.16
N ALA A 168 -19.01 -8.26 -13.39
CA ALA A 168 -19.15 -7.26 -12.34
C ALA A 168 -20.51 -7.32 -11.65
N LEU A 169 -21.59 -7.56 -12.39
CA LEU A 169 -22.93 -7.76 -11.83
C LEU A 169 -23.01 -9.01 -10.93
N ILE A 170 -22.46 -10.13 -11.39
CA ILE A 170 -22.40 -11.38 -10.59
C ILE A 170 -21.59 -11.16 -9.31
N LEU A 171 -20.45 -10.48 -9.41
CA LEU A 171 -19.60 -10.17 -8.27
C LEU A 171 -20.30 -9.24 -7.28
N LYS A 172 -20.97 -8.20 -7.77
CA LYS A 172 -21.78 -7.30 -6.95
C LYS A 172 -22.79 -8.07 -6.11
N THR A 173 -23.60 -8.94 -6.72
CA THR A 173 -24.57 -9.76 -5.98
C THR A 173 -23.90 -10.66 -4.94
N LYS A 174 -22.79 -11.33 -5.30
CA LYS A 174 -22.08 -12.22 -4.37
C LYS A 174 -21.50 -11.47 -3.18
N LEU A 175 -20.91 -10.30 -3.41
CA LEU A 175 -20.29 -9.48 -2.38
C LEU A 175 -21.33 -8.79 -1.48
N GLU A 176 -22.46 -8.36 -2.04
CA GLU A 176 -23.60 -7.82 -1.28
C GLU A 176 -24.22 -8.88 -0.37
N LYS A 177 -24.34 -10.13 -0.85
CA LYS A 177 -24.79 -11.26 -0.01
C LYS A 177 -23.87 -11.51 1.19
N LEU A 178 -22.59 -11.17 1.08
CA LEU A 178 -21.61 -11.26 2.18
C LEU A 178 -21.60 -10.00 3.06
N GLY A 179 -22.47 -9.02 2.83
CA GLY A 179 -22.63 -7.82 3.66
C GLY A 179 -21.94 -6.55 3.14
N ALA A 180 -21.27 -6.60 1.98
CA ALA A 180 -20.65 -5.41 1.41
C ALA A 180 -21.68 -4.46 0.78
N LYS A 181 -21.37 -3.16 0.74
CA LYS A 181 -22.03 -2.20 -0.16
C LYS A 181 -21.22 -2.08 -1.44
N VAL A 182 -21.77 -2.47 -2.58
CA VAL A 182 -21.02 -2.51 -3.84
C VAL A 182 -21.51 -1.45 -4.82
N MET A 183 -20.57 -0.73 -5.43
CA MET A 183 -20.81 0.29 -6.45
C MET A 183 -20.19 -0.16 -7.78
N LEU A 184 -20.89 0.08 -8.89
CA LEU A 184 -20.32 -0.04 -10.23
C LEU A 184 -19.89 1.36 -10.70
N THR A 185 -18.75 1.46 -11.36
CA THR A 185 -18.20 2.72 -11.90
C THR A 185 -18.16 2.71 -13.42
#